data_AF-A0A532DTS3-F1
#
_entry.id   AF-A0A532DTS3-F1
#
_cell.length_a   1.000
_cell.length_b   1.000
_cell.length_c   1.000
_cell.angle_alpha   90.00
_cell.angle_beta   90.00
_cell.angle_gamma   90.00
#
_symmetry.space_group_name_H-M   'P 1'
#
loop_
_entity.id
_entity.type
_entity.pdbx_description
1 polymer ?
#
loop_
_entity_poly.entity_id
_entity_poly.type
_entity_poly.pdbx_seq_one_letter_code
_entity_poly.pdbx_strand_id
1 'polypeptide(L)' 'MPPMLKQKVTVQPGGVVHVQSSELVPGSTADVIIIPDSETPPVEKLVDLIGSAAGGFPSPEEVDAFIRRERDAWSA' A
#
# COMPACT_ATOMS: atom_id res chain seq x y z
N MET A 1 -20.70 -11.21 -16.93
CA MET A 1 -20.73 -10.28 -15.78
C MET A 1 -21.86 -9.31 -16.00
N PRO A 2 -22.69 -9.01 -15.00
CA PRO A 2 -23.62 -7.88 -15.08
C PRO A 2 -22.85 -6.57 -15.25
N PRO A 3 -23.42 -5.54 -15.89
CA PRO A 3 -22.80 -4.23 -16.01
C PRO A 3 -22.55 -3.63 -14.63
N MET A 4 -21.35 -3.08 -14.41
CA MET A 4 -20.93 -2.50 -13.14
C MET A 4 -20.63 -1.02 -13.32
N LEU A 5 -21.36 -0.17 -12.59
CA LEU A 5 -21.15 1.27 -12.56
C LEU A 5 -20.07 1.62 -11.53
N LYS A 6 -18.95 2.18 -11.99
CA LYS A 6 -17.87 2.68 -11.12
C LYS A 6 -17.82 4.20 -11.16
N GLN A 7 -18.20 4.86 -10.07
CA GLN A 7 -18.23 6.31 -9.94
C GLN A 7 -17.54 6.74 -8.65
N LYS A 8 -16.65 7.75 -8.73
CA LYS A 8 -16.13 8.40 -7.52
C LYS A 8 -17.21 9.33 -6.95
N VAL A 9 -17.46 9.18 -5.66
CA VAL A 9 -18.48 9.92 -4.92
C VAL A 9 -17.92 10.35 -3.57
N THR A 10 -18.36 11.51 -3.09
CA THR A 10 -18.00 11.99 -1.75
C THR A 10 -19.02 11.48 -0.74
N VAL A 11 -18.53 10.85 0.33
CA VAL A 11 -19.36 10.45 1.47
C VAL A 11 -19.78 11.71 2.23
N GLN A 12 -21.09 11.95 2.29
CA GLN A 12 -21.69 13.10 2.98
C GLN A 12 -21.74 12.86 4.50
N PRO A 13 -21.96 13.90 5.32
CA PRO A 13 -22.18 13.76 6.75
C PRO A 13 -23.23 12.69 7.08
N GLY A 14 -22.96 11.89 8.12
CA GLY A 14 -23.82 10.76 8.49
C GLY A 14 -23.62 9.50 7.64
N GLY A 15 -22.58 9.45 6.79
CA GLY A 15 -22.27 8.25 6.01
C GLY A 15 -23.14 8.06 4.77
N VAL A 16 -23.79 9.13 4.30
CA VAL A 16 -24.69 9.08 3.14
C VAL A 16 -23.88 9.16 1.85
N VAL A 17 -24.16 8.26 0.91
CA VAL A 17 -23.59 8.28 -0.43
C VAL A 17 -24.70 8.55 -1.43
N HIS A 18 -24.52 9.58 -2.26
CA HIS A 18 -25.47 9.91 -3.33
C HIS A 18 -24.89 9.48 -4.69
N VAL A 19 -25.62 8.60 -5.39
CA VAL A 19 -25.27 8.13 -6.73
C VAL A 19 -26.41 8.48 -7.67
N GLN A 20 -26.09 9.25 -8.71
CA GLN A 20 -27.02 9.59 -9.78
C GLN A 20 -26.34 9.29 -11.11
N SER A 21 -26.93 8.37 -11.88
CA SER A 21 -26.45 7.98 -13.21
C SER A 21 -27.63 7.64 -14.10
N SER A 22 -27.54 7.99 -15.39
CA SER A 22 -28.51 7.61 -16.42
C SER A 22 -28.52 6.11 -16.73
N GLU A 23 -27.53 5.37 -16.26
CA GLU A 23 -27.44 3.90 -16.41
C GLU A 23 -28.36 3.16 -15.43
N LEU A 24 -28.85 3.83 -14.39
CA LEU A 24 -29.79 3.27 -13.42
C LEU A 24 -31.22 3.37 -13.97
N VAL A 25 -31.78 2.22 -14.36
CA VAL A 25 -33.14 2.14 -14.90
C VAL A 25 -34.16 2.13 -13.74
N PRO A 26 -35.19 3.01 -13.74
CA PRO A 26 -36.21 3.02 -12.70
C PRO A 26 -36.90 1.66 -12.53
N GLY A 27 -37.05 1.21 -11.28
CA GLY A 27 -37.69 -0.06 -10.93
C GLY A 27 -36.77 -1.29 -10.97
N SER A 28 -35.49 -1.13 -11.31
CA SER A 28 -34.51 -2.20 -11.18
C SER A 28 -33.97 -2.32 -9.76
N THR A 29 -33.58 -3.54 -9.38
CA THR A 29 -32.80 -3.79 -8.16
C THR A 29 -31.31 -3.79 -8.52
N ALA A 30 -30.49 -3.15 -7.70
CA ALA A 30 -29.04 -3.09 -7.88
C ALA A 30 -28.31 -3.36 -6.56
N ASP A 31 -27.21 -4.11 -6.63
CA ASP A 31 -26.28 -4.29 -5.51
C ASP A 31 -25.28 -3.13 -5.48
N VAL A 32 -25.06 -2.56 -4.30
CA VAL A 32 -24.14 -1.43 -4.11
C VAL A 32 -22.88 -1.89 -3.37
N ILE A 33 -21.72 -1.71 -4.00
CA ILE A 33 -20.40 -1.99 -3.40
C ILE A 33 -19.71 -0.65 -3.13
N ILE A 34 -19.40 -0.38 -1.86
CA ILE A 34 -18.68 0.83 -1.44
C ILE A 34 -17.23 0.47 -1.16
N ILE A 35 -16.31 1.06 -1.90
CA ILE A 35 -14.87 0.97 -1.66
C ILE A 35 -14.43 2.36 -1.20
N PRO A 36 -14.23 2.59 0.12
CA PRO A 36 -13.73 3.87 0.58
C PRO A 36 -12.32 4.10 -0.01
N ASP A 37 -12.06 5.30 -0.49
CA ASP A 37 -10.68 5.74 -0.74
C ASP A 37 -10.01 5.84 0.65
N SER A 38 -9.38 4.76 1.09
CA SER A 38 -8.38 4.86 2.15
C SER A 38 -7.18 5.55 1.51
N GLU A 39 -6.75 6.68 2.07
CA GLU A 39 -5.39 7.15 1.83
C GLU A 39 -4.47 6.00 2.25
N THR A 40 -3.98 5.25 1.28
CA THR A 40 -2.92 4.29 1.54
C THR A 40 -1.77 5.14 2.08
N PRO A 41 -1.28 4.90 3.30
CA PRO A 41 -0.07 5.58 3.73
C PRO A 41 0.98 5.37 2.65
N PRO A 42 1.80 6.39 2.34
CA PRO A 42 2.80 6.27 1.30
C PRO A 42 3.58 4.99 1.53
N VAL A 43 3.39 4.02 0.63
CA VAL A 43 4.12 2.76 0.68
C VAL A 43 5.56 3.13 0.37
N GLU A 44 6.47 2.83 1.30
CA GLU A 44 7.91 3.02 1.06
C GLU A 44 8.25 2.41 -0.30
N LYS A 45 8.89 3.20 -1.17
CA LYS A 45 9.21 2.72 -2.50
C LYS A 45 10.24 1.62 -2.36
N LEU A 46 10.21 0.62 -3.24
CA LEU A 46 11.23 -0.43 -3.27
C LEU A 46 12.66 0.13 -3.34
N VAL A 47 12.84 1.30 -3.95
CA VAL A 47 14.15 1.99 -4.00
C VAL A 47 14.60 2.54 -2.66
N ASP A 48 13.67 2.85 -1.76
CA ASP A 48 13.97 3.34 -0.41
C ASP A 48 14.52 2.20 0.48
N LEU A 49 14.37 0.94 0.04
CA LEU A 49 14.87 -0.25 0.72
C LEU A 49 16.29 -0.67 0.27
N ILE A 50 16.88 0.02 -0.71
CA ILE A 50 18.24 -0.29 -1.16
C ILE A 50 19.23 0.06 -0.05
N GLY A 51 19.90 -0.95 0.51
CA GLY A 51 20.86 -0.78 1.61
C GLY A 51 20.23 -0.78 3.01
N SER A 52 18.91 -0.90 3.15
CA SER A 52 18.24 -0.99 4.47
C SER A 52 18.25 -2.41 5.06
N ALA A 53 18.57 -3.43 4.26
CA ALA A 53 18.66 -4.81 4.71
C ALA A 53 19.90 -5.03 5.58
N ALA A 54 19.79 -5.91 6.58
CA ALA A 54 20.94 -6.40 7.34
C ALA A 54 21.96 -7.01 6.37
N GLY A 55 23.19 -6.48 6.38
CA GLY A 55 24.23 -6.82 5.43
C GLY A 55 24.43 -5.81 4.29
N GLY A 56 23.61 -4.76 4.22
CA GLY A 56 23.90 -3.56 3.44
C GLY A 56 24.92 -2.69 4.17
N PHE A 57 26.11 -2.55 3.61
CA PHE A 57 27.17 -1.70 4.16
C PHE A 57 27.46 -0.55 3.19
N PRO A 58 27.58 0.69 3.67
CA PRO A 58 27.84 1.88 2.84
C PRO A 58 29.27 1.93 2.30
N SER A 59 30.21 1.18 2.89
CA SER A 59 31.59 1.09 2.42
C SER A 59 32.21 -0.30 2.64
N PRO A 60 33.25 -0.67 1.85
CA PRO A 60 34.00 -1.91 2.05
C PRO A 60 34.63 -2.04 3.44
N GLU A 61 35.07 -0.94 4.04
CA GLU A 61 35.71 -0.94 5.35
C GLU A 61 34.75 -1.34 6.46
N GLU A 62 33.47 -0.94 6.37
CA GLU A 62 32.44 -1.34 7.33
C GLU A 62 32.10 -2.83 7.22
N VAL A 63 32.08 -3.37 6.00
CA VAL A 63 31.93 -4.82 5.77
C VAL A 63 33.08 -5.58 6.44
N ASP A 64 34.32 -5.14 6.19
CA ASP A 64 35.52 -5.79 6.71
C ASP A 64 35.57 -5.76 8.24
N ALA A 65 35.20 -4.63 8.85
CA ALA A 65 35.11 -4.51 10.31
C ALA A 65 34.04 -5.44 10.89
N PHE A 66 32.87 -5.53 10.26
CA PHE A 66 31.81 -6.45 10.65
C PHE A 66 32.27 -7.91 10.60
N ILE A 67 32.85 -8.35 9.48
CA ILE A 67 33.32 -9.74 9.30
C ILE A 67 34.39 -10.10 10.33
N ARG A 68 35.34 -9.20 10.60
CA ARG A 68 36.39 -9.44 11.61
C ARG A 68 35.79 -9.62 12.99
N ARG A 69 34.86 -8.76 13.39
CA ARG A 69 34.17 -8.88 14.69
C ARG A 69 33.43 -10.20 14.83
N GLU A 70 32.69 -10.63 13.80
CA GLU A 70 31.99 -11.91 13.83
C GLU A 70 32.98 -13.09 13.96
N ARG A 71 34.09 -13.05 13.21
CA ARG A 71 35.12 -14.09 13.27
C ARG A 71 35.80 -14.17 14.63
N ASP A 72 36.11 -13.03 15.23
CA ASP A 72 36.74 -12.95 16.55
C ASP A 72 35.77 -13.46 17.63
N ALA A 73 34.48 -13.13 17.52
CA ALA A 73 33.43 -13.64 18.42
C ALA A 73 33.27 -15.17 18.34
N TRP A 74 33.47 -15.77 17.18
CA TRP A 74 33.41 -17.23 17.00
C TRP A 74 34.69 -17.94 17.46
N SER A 75 35.78 -17.20 17.65
CA SER A 75 37.08 -17.73 18.08
C SER A 75 37.30 -17.65 19.59
N ALA A 76 36.33 -17.12 20.34
CA ALA A 76 36.31 -17.00 21.80
C ALA A 76 35.46 -18.12 22.44
#